data_AF-A0A3D0Y867-F1
#
_entry.id   AF-A0A3D0Y867-F1
#
_cell.length_a   1.000
_cell.length_b   1.000
_cell.length_c   1.000
_cell.angle_alpha   90.00
_cell.angle_beta   90.00
_cell.angle_gamma   90.00
#
_symmetry.space_group_name_H-M   'P 1'
#
loop_
_entity.id
_entity.type
_entity.pdbx_description
1 polymer ?
#
loop_
_entity_poly.entity_id
_entity_poly.type
_entity_poly.pdbx_seq_one_letter_code
_entity_poly.pdbx_strand_id
1 'polypeptide(L)' 'MANICPLCEKGSKVVGKYSNSVRATKYNPCGDRRVYPNLQWARIPNGPRVKICTSCMKRGLHLQIKL' A
#
# COMPACT_ATOMS: atom_id res chain seq x y z
N MET A 1 9.46 -12.14 -0.85
CA MET A 1 8.66 -10.99 -1.35
C MET A 1 7.32 -10.91 -0.60
N ALA A 2 7.29 -10.46 0.66
CA ALA A 2 6.13 -10.69 1.55
C ALA A 2 5.08 -9.55 1.58
N ASN A 3 5.42 -8.34 1.12
CA ASN A 3 4.58 -7.14 1.29
C ASN A 3 4.31 -6.41 -0.04
N ILE A 4 4.01 -7.17 -1.09
CA ILE A 4 3.65 -6.64 -2.41
C ILE A 4 2.22 -7.08 -2.74
N CYS A 5 1.40 -6.18 -3.27
CA CYS A 5 0.07 -6.53 -3.76
C CYS A 5 0.19 -7.28 -5.10
N PRO A 6 -0.36 -8.49 -5.26
CA PRO A 6 -0.21 -9.27 -6.49
C PRO A 6 -0.96 -8.67 -7.70
N LEU A 7 -1.96 -7.81 -7.48
CA LEU A 7 -2.80 -7.26 -8.55
C LEU A 7 -2.30 -5.95 -9.16
N CYS A 8 -1.55 -5.16 -8.40
CA CYS A 8 -1.09 -3.84 -8.84
C CYS A 8 0.38 -3.60 -8.49
N GLU A 9 1.06 -4.65 -8.03
CA GLU A 9 2.49 -4.67 -7.71
C GLU A 9 2.94 -3.59 -6.73
N LYS A 10 1.99 -2.98 -6.01
CA LYS A 10 2.29 -1.99 -4.98
C LYS A 10 3.12 -2.65 -3.88
N GLY A 11 4.38 -2.25 -3.78
CA GLY A 11 5.29 -2.58 -2.70
C GLY A 11 5.52 -1.42 -1.74
N SER A 12 6.47 -1.61 -0.84
CA SER A 12 6.93 -0.55 0.07
C SER A 12 7.67 0.56 -0.68
N LYS A 13 7.56 1.80 -0.19
CA LYS A 13 8.33 2.94 -0.67
C LYS A 13 9.08 3.60 0.47
N VAL A 14 10.25 4.14 0.19
CA VAL A 14 10.96 5.05 1.10
C VAL A 14 10.49 6.46 0.78
N VAL A 15 10.08 7.20 1.80
CA VAL A 15 9.63 8.60 1.66
C VAL A 15 10.32 9.46 2.70
N GLY A 16 10.77 10.64 2.26
CA GLY A 16 11.25 11.69 3.14
C GLY A 16 10.12 12.27 3.99
N LYS A 17 10.50 12.87 5.11
CA LYS A 17 9.58 13.54 6.03
C LYS A 17 10.06 14.96 6.25
N TYR A 18 9.12 15.89 6.40
CA TYR A 18 9.36 17.21 6.97
C TYR A 18 8.64 17.29 8.32
N SER A 19 9.20 18.02 9.29
CA SER A 19 8.52 18.25 10.56
C SER A 19 7.48 19.36 10.43
N ASN A 20 6.31 19.22 11.05
CA ASN A 20 5.34 20.31 11.16
C ASN A 20 5.70 21.35 12.25
N SER A 21 6.79 21.13 13.00
CA SER A 21 7.24 22.04 14.07
C SER A 21 7.96 23.29 13.54
N VAL A 22 8.35 23.30 12.27
CA VAL A 22 9.09 24.39 11.64
C VAL A 22 8.23 25.03 10.56
N ARG A 23 8.37 26.36 10.39
CA ARG A 23 7.66 27.14 9.36
C ARG A 23 7.88 26.50 7.98
N ALA A 24 6.81 26.40 7.17
CA ALA A 24 6.83 25.73 5.87
C ALA A 24 7.92 26.24 4.89
N THR A 25 8.34 27.49 5.02
CA THR A 25 9.38 28.10 4.18
C THR A 25 10.81 27.77 4.60
N LYS A 26 11.02 27.19 5.80
CA LYS A 26 12.35 26.83 6.30
C LYS A 26 12.59 25.34 6.03
N TYR A 27 13.65 25.06 5.30
CA TYR A 27 14.08 23.69 5.03
C TYR A 27 14.35 22.94 6.34
N ASN A 28 13.58 21.88 6.61
CA ASN A 28 13.76 21.02 7.78
C ASN A 28 13.52 19.53 7.43
N PRO A 29 14.43 18.91 6.65
CA PRO A 29 14.33 17.50 6.31
C PRO A 29 14.48 16.65 7.58
N CYS A 30 13.61 15.67 7.75
CA CYS A 30 13.73 14.62 8.75
C CYS A 30 14.19 13.32 8.06
N GLY A 31 14.64 12.35 8.87
CA GLY A 31 15.02 11.04 8.37
C GLY A 31 13.92 10.36 7.55
N ASP A 32 14.35 9.64 6.53
CA ASP A 32 13.47 8.87 5.66
C ASP A 32 12.75 7.77 6.44
N ARG A 33 11.50 7.51 6.04
CA ARG A 33 10.72 6.40 6.58
C ARG A 33 10.23 5.48 5.47
N ARG A 34 10.15 4.20 5.77
CA ARG A 34 9.53 3.22 4.87
C ARG A 34 8.03 3.17 5.11
N VAL A 35 7.25 3.33 4.04
CA VAL A 35 5.79 3.21 4.05
C VAL A 35 5.40 1.94 3.31
N TYR A 36 4.53 1.16 3.93
CA TYR A 36 4.04 -0.10 3.39
C TYR A 36 2.62 0.05 2.84
N PRO A 37 2.25 -0.70 1.79
CA PRO A 37 0.88 -0.77 1.33
C PRO A 37 0.00 -1.43 2.41
N ASN A 38 -1.22 -0.92 2.59
CA ASN A 38 -2.20 -1.55 3.47
C ASN A 38 -2.74 -2.82 2.80
N LEU A 39 -2.16 -3.97 3.15
CA LEU A 39 -2.49 -5.28 2.60
C LEU A 39 -3.50 -5.99 3.51
N GLN A 40 -4.60 -6.46 2.93
CA GLN A 40 -5.73 -7.09 3.61
C GLN A 40 -6.18 -8.36 2.90
N TRP A 41 -6.78 -9.28 3.65
CA TRP A 41 -7.29 -10.54 3.11
C TRP A 41 -8.63 -10.35 2.40
N ALA A 42 -8.66 -10.57 1.10
CA ALA A 42 -9.86 -10.58 0.28
C ALA A 42 -10.20 -12.00 -0.14
N ARG A 43 -11.50 -12.33 -0.18
CA ARG A 43 -12.00 -13.63 -0.67
C ARG A 43 -12.29 -13.51 -2.17
N ILE A 44 -11.71 -14.39 -2.98
CA ILE A 44 -12.01 -14.48 -4.41
C ILE A 44 -13.36 -15.22 -4.57
N PRO A 45 -14.20 -14.91 -5.56
CA PRO A 45 -15.53 -15.53 -5.72
C PRO A 45 -15.51 -17.06 -5.72
N ASN A 46 -14.59 -17.67 -6.46
CA ASN A 46 -14.50 -19.13 -6.63
C ASN A 46 -13.19 -19.71 -6.08
N GLY A 47 -12.58 -19.09 -5.07
CA GLY A 47 -11.23 -19.48 -4.67
C GLY A 47 -10.80 -19.14 -3.25
N PRO A 48 -9.50 -19.35 -2.96
CA PRO A 48 -8.91 -19.06 -1.66
C PRO A 48 -8.87 -17.54 -1.38
N ARG A 49 -8.50 -17.20 -0.14
CA ARG A 49 -8.29 -15.81 0.24
C ARG A 49 -6.90 -15.37 -0.23
N VAL A 50 -6.82 -14.19 -0.83
CA VAL A 50 -5.56 -13.57 -1.25
C VAL A 50 -5.34 -12.28 -0.48
N LYS A 51 -4.08 -11.99 -0.17
CA LYS A 51 -3.71 -10.74 0.48
C LYS A 51 -3.47 -9.66 -0.58
N ILE A 52 -4.30 -8.63 -0.61
CA ILE A 52 -4.27 -7.55 -1.61
C ILE A 52 -4.29 -6.18 -0.96
N CYS A 53 -3.87 -5.13 -1.66
CA CYS A 53 -3.99 -3.79 -1.11
C CYS A 53 -5.45 -3.33 -1.03
N THR A 54 -5.76 -2.50 -0.04
CA THR A 54 -7.10 -1.96 0.16
C THR A 54 -7.64 -1.17 -1.03
N SER A 55 -6.77 -0.52 -1.83
CA SER A 55 -7.22 0.15 -3.06
C SER A 55 -7.73 -0.83 -4.12
N CYS A 56 -7.10 -2.00 -4.26
CA CYS A 56 -7.58 -3.04 -5.19
C CYS A 56 -8.85 -3.71 -4.66
N MET A 57 -8.96 -3.86 -3.34
CA MET A 57 -10.17 -4.37 -2.70
C MET A 57 -11.35 -3.43 -2.95
N LYS A 58 -11.18 -2.12 -2.73
CA LYS A 58 -12.20 -1.09 -2.99
C LYS A 58 -12.63 -1.03 -4.46
N ARG A 59 -11.70 -1.27 -5.40
CA ARG A 59 -12.00 -1.33 -6.84
C ARG A 59 -12.71 -2.62 -7.27
N GLY A 60 -12.89 -3.60 -6.38
CA GLY A 60 -13.53 -4.88 -6.71
C GLY A 60 -12.68 -5.79 -7.60
N LEU A 61 -11.37 -5.51 -7.76
CA LEU A 61 -10.50 -6.30 -8.67
C LEU A 61 -10.41 -7.77 -8.27
N HIS A 62 -10.51 -8.07 -6.96
CA HIS A 62 -10.52 -9.43 -6.43
C HIS A 62 -11.76 -10.25 -6.83
N LEU A 63 -12.85 -9.59 -7.22
CA LEU A 63 -14.08 -10.23 -7.68
C LEU A 63 -14.04 -10.58 -9.18
N GLN A 64 -13.14 -9.94 -9.92
CA GLN A 64 -12.99 -10.16 -11.36
C GLN A 64 -12.02 -11.30 -11.69
N ILE A 65 -11.26 -11.76 -10.70
CA ILE A 65 -10.33 -12.89 -10.86
C ILE A 65 -11.18 -14.16 -10.93
N LYS A 66 -11.26 -14.75 -12.12
CA LYS A 66 -11.69 -16.14 -12.30
C LYS A 66 -10.43 -16.99 -12.23
N LEU A 67 -10.34 -17.79 -11.18
CA LEU A 67 -9.36 -18.88 -11.06
C LEU A 67 -9.79 -20.04 -11.96
#